data_AF-A0A2D6A3U7-F1
#
_entry.id   AF-A0A2D6A3U7-F1
#
_cell.length_a   1.000
_cell.length_b   1.000
_cell.length_c   1.000
_cell.angle_alpha   90.00
_cell.angle_beta   90.00
_cell.angle_gamma   90.00
#
_symmetry.space_group_name_H-M   'P 1'
#
loop_
_entity.id
_entity.type
_entity.pdbx_description
1 polymer ?
#
loop_
_entity_poly.entity_id
_entity_poly.type
_entity_poly.pdbx_seq_one_letter_code
_entity_poly.pdbx_strand_id
1 'polypeptide(L)'
;MATTGRRESQPRLDRRDRTRALRDESEAGLGRVAARELPPGETLRELGGAEGYDCVGVSVRADRLTVLRSRIHLCRHGEVDKAWRSRIYGASDVALADAGKARFDAIADDLARIEFAAIYASDLERAKDGAGRIAAACRLEVVIDPRLREIDRGEWVGLTLDEIEERWPGGVDAYLADPNGYAGHGGETHRDLADRVWPVLEELADRHVGEQVLVVCHGQLMRAVVARALGISGARSLNLMTGNGGLTTVDRFDDGVWVVQAVNAPTLRGGEWGGREFKP
;
A
#
# COMPACT_ATOMS: atom_id res chain seq x y z
N MET A 1 19.56 -1.30 54.33
CA MET A 1 18.17 -1.79 54.35
C MET A 1 17.62 -1.70 52.94
N ALA A 2 17.44 -2.85 52.29
CA ALA A 2 16.93 -2.96 50.93
C ALA A 2 15.42 -3.25 50.98
N THR A 3 14.62 -2.52 50.20
CA THR A 3 13.21 -2.84 49.95
C THR A 3 13.03 -3.18 48.48
N THR A 4 12.89 -4.48 48.23
CA THR A 4 12.58 -5.10 46.94
C THR A 4 11.09 -4.97 46.64
N GLY A 5 10.73 -4.15 45.66
CA GLY A 5 9.37 -4.11 45.10
C GLY A 5 9.18 -5.23 44.06
N ARG A 6 8.35 -6.23 44.38
CA ARG A 6 7.88 -7.26 43.44
C ARG A 6 7.14 -6.58 42.27
N ARG A 7 7.59 -6.80 41.02
CA ARG A 7 6.77 -6.58 39.83
C ARG A 7 5.68 -7.65 39.79
N GLU A 8 4.42 -7.23 39.84
CA GLU A 8 3.27 -8.09 39.55
C GLU A 8 3.33 -8.55 38.08
N SER A 9 3.34 -9.85 37.87
CA SER A 9 3.30 -10.48 36.56
C SER A 9 1.90 -10.34 35.96
N GLN A 10 1.77 -9.64 34.83
CA GLN A 10 0.55 -9.68 34.03
C GLN A 10 0.26 -11.14 33.59
N PRO A 11 -1.00 -11.61 33.67
CA PRO A 11 -1.34 -12.98 33.30
C PRO A 11 -1.18 -13.17 31.80
N ARG A 12 -0.45 -14.21 31.39
CA ARG A 12 -0.37 -14.65 30.00
C ARG A 12 -1.72 -15.24 29.61
N LEU A 13 -2.50 -14.51 28.82
CA LEU A 13 -3.75 -15.01 28.23
C LEU A 13 -3.46 -16.24 27.35
N ASP A 14 -4.26 -17.29 27.54
CA ASP A 14 -4.22 -18.51 26.74
C ASP A 14 -4.47 -18.19 25.26
N ARG A 15 -3.92 -19.02 24.37
CA ARG A 15 -4.02 -18.91 22.91
C ARG A 15 -5.47 -18.85 22.43
N ARG A 16 -6.41 -19.46 23.16
CA ARG A 16 -7.86 -19.38 22.89
C ARG A 16 -8.42 -17.99 23.22
N ASP A 17 -8.02 -17.39 24.32
CA ASP A 17 -8.48 -16.05 24.74
C ASP A 17 -7.94 -14.95 23.82
N ARG A 18 -6.71 -15.10 23.31
CA ARG A 18 -6.16 -14.22 22.27
C ARG A 18 -6.93 -14.28 20.95
N THR A 19 -7.43 -15.47 20.59
CA THR A 19 -8.20 -15.66 19.35
C THR A 19 -9.59 -15.05 19.45
N ARG A 20 -10.17 -15.02 20.65
CA ARG A 20 -11.44 -14.36 20.95
C ARG A 20 -11.30 -12.84 20.97
N ALA A 21 -10.27 -12.29 21.63
CA ALA A 21 -10.01 -10.86 21.64
C ALA A 21 -9.78 -10.28 20.22
N LEU A 22 -9.06 -11.00 19.35
CA LEU A 22 -8.85 -10.60 17.95
C LEU A 22 -10.12 -10.69 17.10
N ARG A 23 -11.07 -11.59 17.44
CA ARG A 23 -12.39 -11.64 16.79
C ARG A 23 -13.25 -10.46 17.19
N ASP A 24 -13.29 -10.15 18.49
CA ASP A 24 -14.12 -9.06 19.03
C ASP A 24 -13.63 -7.68 18.52
N GLU A 25 -12.31 -7.49 18.32
CA GLU A 25 -11.75 -6.28 17.68
C GLU A 25 -12.08 -6.18 16.18
N SER A 26 -12.19 -7.32 15.46
CA SER A 26 -12.55 -7.35 14.04
C SER A 26 -14.04 -7.04 13.80
N GLU A 27 -14.91 -7.43 14.73
CA GLU A 27 -16.35 -7.17 14.65
C GLU A 27 -16.70 -5.73 15.07
N ALA A 28 -15.92 -5.12 15.96
CA ALA A 28 -16.14 -3.74 16.42
C ALA A 28 -15.85 -2.68 15.34
N GLY A 29 -15.06 -2.99 14.30
CA GLY A 29 -14.66 -2.05 13.24
C GLY A 29 -15.53 -2.09 11.97
N LEU A 30 -16.39 -3.10 11.80
CA LEU A 30 -17.21 -3.29 10.61
C LEU A 30 -18.67 -3.04 10.95
N GLY A 31 -19.14 -1.80 10.79
CA GLY A 31 -20.55 -1.46 10.93
C GLY A 31 -21.40 -2.35 10.01
N ARG A 32 -22.43 -3.01 10.57
CA ARG A 32 -23.38 -3.81 9.78
C ARG A 32 -24.19 -2.88 8.88
N VAL A 33 -23.98 -2.95 7.57
CA VAL A 33 -24.86 -2.35 6.57
C VAL A 33 -26.04 -3.30 6.36
N ALA A 34 -27.27 -2.82 6.52
CA ALA A 34 -28.47 -3.64 6.34
C ALA A 34 -28.61 -4.08 4.88
N ALA A 35 -28.77 -5.39 4.65
CA ALA A 35 -29.02 -5.98 3.34
C ALA A 35 -30.37 -5.52 2.78
N ARG A 36 -30.42 -5.19 1.49
CA ARG A 36 -31.66 -5.01 0.73
C ARG A 36 -31.85 -6.23 -0.17
N GLU A 37 -33.01 -6.88 -0.06
CA GLU A 37 -33.36 -8.04 -0.88
C GLU A 37 -33.45 -7.65 -2.38
N LEU A 38 -32.93 -8.52 -3.25
CA LEU A 38 -33.10 -8.40 -4.70
C LEU A 38 -34.59 -8.53 -5.05
N PRO A 39 -35.12 -7.74 -6.01
CA PRO A 39 -36.49 -7.91 -6.48
C PRO A 39 -36.68 -9.33 -7.06
N PRO A 40 -37.82 -9.99 -6.81
CA PRO A 40 -38.06 -11.32 -7.38
C PRO A 40 -38.13 -11.25 -8.91
N GLY A 41 -37.25 -11.99 -9.59
CA GLY A 41 -37.37 -12.25 -11.03
C GLY A 41 -36.18 -11.81 -11.90
N GLU A 42 -35.23 -11.04 -11.38
CA GLU A 42 -34.01 -10.70 -12.14
C GLU A 42 -32.93 -11.77 -11.93
N THR A 43 -32.50 -12.39 -13.03
CA THR A 43 -31.35 -13.31 -13.03
C THR A 43 -30.05 -12.55 -13.25
N LEU A 44 -28.94 -13.04 -12.69
CA LEU A 44 -27.58 -12.52 -12.92
C LEU A 44 -27.22 -12.35 -14.41
N ARG A 45 -27.91 -13.05 -15.32
CA ARG A 45 -27.75 -12.93 -16.77
C ARG A 45 -28.42 -11.68 -17.35
N GLU A 46 -29.54 -11.24 -16.80
CA GLU A 46 -30.30 -10.09 -17.31
C GLU A 46 -29.62 -8.76 -16.93
N LEU A 47 -28.86 -8.75 -15.83
CA LEU A 47 -27.97 -7.65 -15.44
C LEU A 47 -26.61 -7.67 -16.17
N GLY A 48 -26.31 -8.75 -16.91
CA GLY A 48 -25.02 -9.02 -17.57
C GLY A 48 -25.03 -8.86 -19.09
N GLY A 49 -25.94 -8.05 -19.63
CA GLY A 49 -26.11 -7.87 -21.07
C GLY A 49 -25.04 -6.97 -21.71
N ALA A 50 -23.88 -7.54 -22.07
CA ALA A 50 -23.05 -7.17 -23.22
C ALA A 50 -21.89 -8.18 -23.35
N GLU A 51 -21.62 -8.65 -24.56
CA GLU A 51 -20.50 -9.54 -24.87
C GLU A 51 -19.17 -8.91 -24.41
N GLY A 52 -18.47 -9.51 -23.43
CA GLY A 52 -17.13 -9.06 -23.04
C GLY A 52 -16.67 -9.22 -21.58
N TYR A 53 -17.38 -9.94 -20.71
CA TYR A 53 -17.02 -10.03 -19.28
C TYR A 53 -16.06 -11.20 -18.98
N ASP A 54 -14.76 -10.93 -18.98
CA ASP A 54 -13.74 -11.86 -18.47
C ASP A 54 -13.46 -11.55 -16.99
N CYS A 55 -14.07 -12.32 -16.09
CA CYS A 55 -13.74 -12.58 -14.66
C CYS A 55 -13.18 -11.48 -13.73
N VAL A 56 -13.14 -10.20 -14.11
CA VAL A 56 -12.51 -9.10 -13.39
C VAL A 56 -13.57 -8.02 -13.15
N GLY A 57 -14.31 -8.08 -12.05
CA GLY A 57 -15.20 -6.97 -11.67
C GLY A 57 -16.47 -7.30 -10.89
N VAL A 58 -16.79 -8.57 -10.69
CA VAL A 58 -17.91 -8.99 -9.82
C VAL A 58 -17.37 -9.93 -8.75
N SER A 59 -17.34 -9.47 -7.51
CA SER A 59 -17.23 -10.35 -6.36
C SER A 59 -18.65 -10.67 -5.90
N VAL A 60 -19.07 -11.93 -6.01
CA VAL A 60 -20.31 -12.37 -5.36
C VAL A 60 -20.02 -12.42 -3.86
N ARG A 61 -20.36 -11.35 -3.16
CA ARG A 61 -20.36 -11.33 -1.71
C ARG A 61 -21.77 -11.64 -1.26
N ALA A 62 -21.92 -12.86 -0.76
CA ALA A 62 -23.01 -13.54 -0.04
C ALA A 62 -24.49 -13.15 -0.28
N ASP A 63 -24.84 -11.90 -0.57
CA ASP A 63 -26.21 -11.37 -0.63
C ASP A 63 -26.48 -10.27 -1.68
N ARG A 64 -25.47 -9.73 -2.41
CA ARG A 64 -25.71 -8.74 -3.48
C ARG A 64 -24.69 -8.78 -4.64
N LEU A 65 -25.11 -8.27 -5.81
CA LEU A 65 -24.20 -7.92 -6.90
C LEU A 65 -23.52 -6.59 -6.54
N THR A 66 -22.20 -6.58 -6.47
CA THR A 66 -21.39 -5.36 -6.32
C THR A 66 -20.59 -5.14 -7.57
N VAL A 67 -20.47 -3.89 -8.01
CA VAL A 67 -19.69 -3.53 -9.20
C VAL A 67 -18.40 -2.82 -8.81
N LEU A 68 -17.36 -3.02 -9.62
CA LEU A 68 -16.12 -2.26 -9.51
C LEU A 68 -16.44 -0.76 -9.65
N ARG A 69 -16.15 0.00 -8.60
CA ARG A 69 -16.29 1.47 -8.60
C ARG A 69 -15.08 2.11 -9.23
N SER A 70 -13.87 1.73 -8.82
CA SER A 70 -12.63 2.29 -9.34
C SER A 70 -11.47 1.35 -9.10
N ARG A 71 -10.44 1.44 -9.93
CA ARG A 71 -9.18 0.70 -9.74
C ARG A 71 -8.01 1.64 -9.51
N ILE A 72 -7.22 1.38 -8.48
CA ILE A 72 -6.03 2.16 -8.15
C ILE A 72 -4.81 1.26 -8.24
N HIS A 73 -3.86 1.67 -9.08
CA HIS A 73 -2.57 1.04 -9.21
C HIS A 73 -1.52 1.85 -8.46
N LEU A 74 -0.88 1.25 -7.45
CA LEU A 74 0.22 1.82 -6.71
C LEU A 74 1.55 1.34 -7.30
N CYS A 75 2.39 2.25 -7.78
CA CYS A 75 3.72 1.94 -8.28
C CYS A 75 4.78 2.51 -7.34
N ARG A 76 5.67 1.65 -6.82
CA ARG A 76 6.78 2.14 -6.01
C ARG A 76 7.80 2.86 -6.89
N HIS A 77 8.33 3.98 -6.43
CA HIS A 77 9.46 4.66 -7.07
C HIS A 77 10.66 3.73 -7.38
N GLY A 78 11.52 4.18 -8.28
CA GLY A 78 12.70 3.45 -8.75
C GLY A 78 13.81 3.35 -7.71
N GLU A 79 14.89 2.65 -8.04
CA GLU A 79 16.11 2.67 -7.22
C GLU A 79 16.61 4.12 -7.07
N VAL A 80 16.95 4.49 -5.83
CA VAL A 80 17.46 5.82 -5.47
C VAL A 80 18.98 5.86 -5.54
N ASP A 81 19.56 7.06 -5.48
CA ASP A 81 21.01 7.25 -5.50
C ASP A 81 21.76 6.33 -4.53
N LYS A 82 22.91 5.81 -4.98
CA LYS A 82 23.74 4.86 -4.22
C LYS A 82 24.25 5.42 -2.90
N ALA A 83 24.35 6.74 -2.75
CA ALA A 83 24.69 7.40 -1.48
C ALA A 83 23.69 7.08 -0.36
N TRP A 84 22.45 6.75 -0.70
CA TRP A 84 21.39 6.37 0.24
C TRP A 84 21.27 4.85 0.44
N ARG A 85 22.17 4.06 -0.16
CA ARG A 85 22.17 2.60 0.03
C ARG A 85 22.38 2.27 1.51
N SER A 86 21.54 1.38 2.04
CA SER A 86 21.54 0.95 3.44
C SER A 86 21.25 2.06 4.47
N ARG A 87 20.84 3.25 4.03
CA ARG A 87 20.43 4.36 4.90
C ARG A 87 18.91 4.52 4.85
N ILE A 88 18.32 4.87 5.98
CA ILE A 88 16.92 5.23 6.07
C ILE A 88 16.74 6.65 5.50
N TYR A 89 15.80 6.87 4.58
CA TYR A 89 15.50 8.20 4.05
C TYR A 89 14.06 8.67 4.29
N GLY A 90 13.10 7.75 4.38
CA GLY A 90 11.69 8.11 4.67
C GLY A 90 11.16 9.20 3.75
N ALA A 91 10.59 10.24 4.33
CA ALA A 91 10.06 11.41 3.62
C ALA A 91 11.12 12.39 3.08
N SER A 92 12.42 12.09 3.22
CA SER A 92 13.50 12.95 2.67
C SER A 92 13.46 12.98 1.15
N ASP A 93 13.81 14.12 0.57
CA ASP A 93 13.86 14.27 -0.88
C ASP A 93 15.18 13.70 -1.41
N VAL A 94 15.08 12.59 -2.14
CA VAL A 94 16.23 11.87 -2.70
C VAL A 94 15.94 11.55 -4.16
N ALA A 95 16.94 11.71 -5.01
CA ALA A 95 16.84 11.49 -6.44
C ALA A 95 16.87 10.00 -6.81
N LEU A 96 16.33 9.67 -7.98
CA LEU A 96 16.53 8.35 -8.59
C LEU A 96 17.97 8.17 -9.05
N ALA A 97 18.50 6.96 -8.87
CA ALA A 97 19.69 6.53 -9.59
C ALA A 97 19.36 6.31 -11.08
N ASP A 98 20.39 6.26 -11.93
CA ASP A 98 20.22 5.97 -13.36
C ASP A 98 19.54 4.62 -13.60
N ALA A 99 19.80 3.61 -12.77
CA ALA A 99 19.12 2.32 -12.82
C ALA A 99 17.62 2.46 -12.50
N GLY A 100 17.25 3.34 -11.56
CA GLY A 100 15.86 3.64 -11.25
C GLY A 100 15.16 4.34 -12.41
N LYS A 101 15.81 5.33 -13.03
CA LYS A 101 15.32 6.02 -14.23
C LYS A 101 15.10 5.05 -15.40
N ALA A 102 16.11 4.24 -15.70
CA ALA A 102 16.04 3.22 -16.75
C ALA A 102 14.94 2.19 -16.50
N ARG A 103 14.69 1.82 -15.23
CA ARG A 103 13.56 0.96 -14.88
C ARG A 103 12.23 1.59 -15.26
N PHE A 104 12.04 2.89 -15.03
CA PHE A 104 10.80 3.58 -15.39
C PHE A 104 10.63 3.73 -16.89
N ASP A 105 11.71 4.01 -17.62
CA ASP A 105 11.69 4.03 -19.09
C ASP A 105 11.29 2.66 -19.66
N ALA A 106 11.78 1.57 -19.07
CA ALA A 106 11.49 0.22 -19.52
C ALA A 106 10.03 -0.23 -19.26
N ILE A 107 9.36 0.30 -18.23
CA ILE A 107 7.99 -0.08 -17.88
C ILE A 107 6.94 0.90 -18.41
N ALA A 108 7.34 2.08 -18.88
CA ALA A 108 6.43 3.13 -19.33
C ALA A 108 5.54 2.65 -20.48
N ASP A 109 6.11 1.99 -21.48
CA ASP A 109 5.36 1.44 -22.62
C ASP A 109 4.36 0.35 -22.22
N ASP A 110 4.71 -0.48 -21.23
CA ASP A 110 3.82 -1.53 -20.73
C ASP A 110 2.66 -0.91 -19.94
N LEU A 111 2.95 0.10 -19.12
CA LEU A 111 1.94 0.83 -18.36
C LEU A 111 1.03 1.67 -19.26
N ALA A 112 1.55 2.19 -20.38
CA ALA A 112 0.75 2.91 -21.38
C ALA A 112 -0.27 2.02 -22.12
N ARG A 113 -0.20 0.68 -21.95
CA ARG A 113 -1.25 -0.24 -22.43
C ARG A 113 -2.46 -0.29 -21.51
N ILE A 114 -2.33 0.22 -20.28
CA ILE A 114 -3.43 0.36 -19.35
C ILE A 114 -4.05 1.74 -19.58
N GLU A 115 -5.36 1.77 -19.78
CA GLU A 115 -6.09 3.02 -19.92
C GLU A 115 -6.25 3.67 -18.53
N PHE A 116 -5.31 4.56 -18.19
CA PHE A 116 -5.38 5.38 -16.99
C PHE A 116 -6.14 6.67 -17.29
N ALA A 117 -7.08 7.02 -16.42
CA ALA A 117 -7.76 8.32 -16.48
C ALA A 117 -6.88 9.45 -15.90
N ALA A 118 -6.01 9.12 -14.94
CA ALA A 118 -5.10 10.07 -14.31
C ALA A 118 -3.87 9.38 -13.70
N ILE A 119 -2.79 10.16 -13.56
CA ILE A 119 -1.57 9.78 -12.85
C ILE A 119 -1.36 10.73 -11.69
N TYR A 120 -1.23 10.18 -10.48
CA TYR A 120 -0.90 10.89 -9.26
C TYR A 120 0.49 10.51 -8.80
N ALA A 121 1.18 11.42 -8.11
CA ALA A 121 2.48 11.13 -7.53
C ALA A 121 2.69 11.85 -6.20
N SER A 122 3.45 11.20 -5.32
CA SER A 122 4.14 11.93 -4.25
C SER A 122 4.99 13.05 -4.83
N ASP A 123 5.08 14.15 -4.09
CA ASP A 123 5.90 15.31 -4.45
C ASP A 123 7.41 15.11 -4.23
N LEU A 124 7.86 13.98 -3.68
CA LEU A 124 9.27 13.62 -3.57
C LEU A 124 9.85 13.32 -4.95
N GLU A 125 11.05 13.82 -5.24
CA GLU A 125 11.70 13.78 -6.56
C GLU A 125 11.69 12.37 -7.16
N ARG A 126 12.05 11.35 -6.37
CA ARG A 126 12.04 9.95 -6.82
C ARG A 126 10.70 9.44 -7.34
N ALA A 127 9.58 9.95 -6.84
CA ALA A 127 8.26 9.59 -7.31
C ALA A 127 7.85 10.45 -8.52
N LYS A 128 8.15 11.76 -8.49
CA LYS A 128 7.88 12.68 -9.60
C LYS A 128 8.61 12.30 -10.88
N ASP A 129 9.90 11.99 -10.81
CA ASP A 129 10.72 11.60 -11.98
C ASP A 129 10.15 10.32 -12.61
N GLY A 130 9.88 9.29 -11.81
CA GLY A 130 9.24 8.07 -12.28
C GLY A 130 7.85 8.31 -12.89
N ALA A 131 7.02 9.11 -12.23
CA ALA A 131 5.69 9.46 -12.73
C ALA A 131 5.75 10.21 -14.06
N GLY A 132 6.66 11.18 -14.21
CA GLY A 132 6.83 11.95 -15.44
C GLY A 132 7.20 11.07 -16.64
N ARG A 133 8.04 10.05 -16.43
CA ARG A 133 8.40 9.08 -17.48
C ARG A 133 7.21 8.26 -17.95
N ILE A 134 6.38 7.79 -17.02
CA ILE A 134 5.17 7.02 -17.35
C ILE A 134 4.12 7.93 -17.99
N ALA A 135 3.97 9.14 -17.47
CA ALA A 135 3.00 10.13 -17.96
C ALA A 135 3.28 10.56 -19.40
N ALA A 136 4.56 10.71 -19.78
CA ALA A 136 4.96 10.96 -21.16
C ALA A 136 4.48 9.84 -22.12
N ALA A 137 4.62 8.57 -21.72
CA ALA A 137 4.16 7.43 -22.52
C ALA A 137 2.62 7.34 -22.56
N CYS A 138 1.95 7.64 -21.44
CA CYS A 138 0.48 7.64 -21.35
C CYS A 138 -0.18 8.89 -21.96
N ARG A 139 0.60 9.93 -22.29
CA ARG A 139 0.12 11.26 -22.72
C ARG A 139 -0.82 11.92 -21.70
N LEU A 140 -0.45 11.81 -20.43
CA LEU A 140 -1.18 12.40 -19.31
C LEU A 140 -0.28 13.39 -18.56
N GLU A 141 -0.88 14.28 -17.80
CA GLU A 141 -0.17 15.11 -16.82
C GLU A 141 -0.11 14.40 -15.47
N VAL A 142 0.92 14.73 -14.67
CA VAL A 142 1.07 14.19 -13.32
C VAL A 142 0.44 15.15 -12.30
N VAL A 143 -0.53 14.65 -11.53
CA VAL A 143 -1.08 15.37 -10.38
C VAL A 143 -0.24 15.10 -9.14
N ILE A 144 0.38 16.14 -8.58
CA ILE A 144 1.23 16.02 -7.40
C ILE A 144 0.40 16.14 -6.13
N ASP A 145 0.55 15.18 -5.20
CA ASP A 145 -0.10 15.20 -3.89
C ASP A 145 0.91 14.91 -2.76
N PRO A 146 1.27 15.91 -1.93
CA PRO A 146 2.16 15.72 -0.79
C PRO A 146 1.64 14.73 0.25
N ARG A 147 0.33 14.44 0.29
CA ARG A 147 -0.25 13.43 1.18
C ARG A 147 0.14 12.01 0.78
N LEU A 148 0.77 11.82 -0.38
CA LEU A 148 1.31 10.54 -0.85
C LEU A 148 2.80 10.35 -0.51
N ARG A 149 3.41 11.24 0.29
CA ARG A 149 4.79 11.08 0.78
C ARG A 149 4.97 9.78 1.57
N GLU A 150 6.20 9.25 1.48
CA GLU A 150 6.63 8.11 2.30
C GLU A 150 6.54 8.44 3.79
N ILE A 151 6.54 7.40 4.62
CA ILE A 151 6.59 7.55 6.07
C ILE A 151 7.76 8.45 6.51
N ASP A 152 7.48 9.41 7.39
CA ASP A 152 8.52 10.17 8.08
C ASP A 152 9.26 9.26 9.06
N ARG A 153 10.59 9.33 9.02
CA ARG A 153 11.49 8.52 9.85
C ARG A 153 12.19 9.33 10.93
N GLY A 154 11.85 10.61 11.09
CA GLY A 154 12.36 11.45 12.18
C GLY A 154 13.88 11.41 12.26
N GLU A 155 14.40 11.19 13.46
CA GLU A 155 15.84 11.18 13.71
C GLU A 155 16.60 9.99 13.07
N TRP A 156 15.90 9.01 12.50
CA TRP A 156 16.54 7.88 11.82
C TRP A 156 16.99 8.22 10.39
N VAL A 157 16.51 9.34 9.83
CA VAL A 157 16.89 9.78 8.49
C VAL A 157 18.42 9.94 8.38
N GLY A 158 18.96 9.40 7.30
CA GLY A 158 20.38 9.42 7.00
C GLY A 158 21.19 8.36 7.73
N LEU A 159 20.62 7.60 8.66
CA LEU A 159 21.34 6.59 9.45
C LEU A 159 21.22 5.18 8.87
N THR A 160 22.23 4.36 9.10
CA THR A 160 22.15 2.90 8.96
C THR A 160 21.46 2.26 10.18
N LEU A 161 21.07 0.99 10.07
CA LEU A 161 20.50 0.27 11.22
C LEU A 161 21.50 0.15 12.39
N ASP A 162 22.79 -0.03 12.08
CA ASP A 162 23.85 -0.11 13.11
C ASP A 162 24.01 1.24 13.82
N GLU A 163 24.03 2.36 13.08
CA GLU A 163 24.10 3.70 13.65
C GLU A 163 22.86 4.04 14.52
N ILE A 164 21.68 3.53 14.14
CA ILE A 164 20.45 3.65 14.95
C ILE A 164 20.59 2.86 16.25
N GLU A 165 21.06 1.63 16.19
CA GLU A 165 21.22 0.76 17.37
C GLU A 165 22.31 1.29 18.32
N GLU A 166 23.39 1.90 17.79
CA GLU A 166 24.40 2.57 18.60
C GLU A 166 23.84 3.80 19.34
N ARG A 167 23.00 4.60 18.67
CA ARG A 167 22.45 5.83 19.24
C ARG A 167 21.23 5.57 20.15
N TRP A 168 20.43 4.57 19.82
CA TRP A 168 19.25 4.14 20.58
C TRP A 168 19.23 2.61 20.68
N PRO A 169 19.95 2.01 21.64
CA PRO A 169 19.96 0.57 21.85
C PRO A 169 18.55 0.00 22.04
N GLY A 170 18.21 -1.02 21.26
CA GLY A 170 16.89 -1.66 21.18
C GLY A 170 15.86 -0.90 20.34
N GLY A 171 16.24 0.21 19.70
CA GLY A 171 15.33 1.03 18.89
C GLY A 171 14.81 0.29 17.65
N VAL A 172 15.69 -0.46 16.97
CA VAL A 172 15.30 -1.28 15.80
C VAL A 172 14.37 -2.40 16.24
N ASP A 173 14.68 -3.09 17.33
CA ASP A 173 13.84 -4.16 17.88
C ASP A 173 12.47 -3.66 18.34
N ALA A 174 12.42 -2.50 18.99
CA ALA A 174 11.17 -1.85 19.39
C ALA A 174 10.30 -1.52 18.17
N TYR A 175 10.90 -1.00 17.10
CA TYR A 175 10.20 -0.77 15.84
C TYR A 175 9.67 -2.07 15.22
N LEU A 176 10.48 -3.14 15.17
CA LEU A 176 10.05 -4.42 14.62
C LEU A 176 8.96 -5.08 15.45
N ALA A 177 8.97 -4.88 16.77
CA ALA A 177 7.96 -5.40 17.69
C ALA A 177 6.61 -4.66 17.57
N ASP A 178 6.63 -3.34 17.35
CA ASP A 178 5.42 -2.54 17.15
C ASP A 178 5.57 -1.48 16.04
N PRO A 179 5.57 -1.89 14.75
CA PRO A 179 5.63 -0.94 13.64
C PRO A 179 4.39 -0.02 13.59
N ASN A 180 3.29 -0.43 14.22
CA ASN A 180 2.02 0.31 14.23
C ASN A 180 2.03 1.49 15.19
N GLY A 181 2.73 1.38 16.32
CA GLY A 181 2.74 2.38 17.38
C GLY A 181 4.09 3.04 17.62
N TYR A 182 5.18 2.53 17.03
CA TYR A 182 6.52 3.08 17.26
C TYR A 182 6.97 4.04 16.15
N ALA A 183 7.26 5.29 16.54
CA ALA A 183 7.55 6.42 15.65
C ALA A 183 9.05 6.69 15.43
N GLY A 184 9.96 5.78 15.80
CA GLY A 184 11.39 5.89 15.45
C GLY A 184 12.07 7.18 15.92
N HIS A 185 11.66 7.74 17.07
CA HIS A 185 12.15 9.01 17.62
C HIS A 185 11.79 10.22 16.74
N GLY A 186 10.51 10.59 16.77
CA GLY A 186 10.00 11.83 16.17
C GLY A 186 9.49 11.73 14.73
N GLY A 187 9.38 10.52 14.16
CA GLY A 187 8.78 10.28 12.85
C GLY A 187 7.28 9.95 12.92
N GLU A 188 6.77 9.32 11.87
CA GLU A 188 5.41 8.76 11.80
C GLU A 188 5.41 7.29 12.23
N THR A 189 4.33 6.87 12.88
CA THR A 189 3.99 5.45 13.01
C THR A 189 3.37 4.92 11.72
N HIS A 190 3.29 3.59 11.56
CA HIS A 190 2.53 3.02 10.43
C HIS A 190 1.04 3.40 10.49
N ARG A 191 0.48 3.62 11.69
CA ARG A 191 -0.89 4.10 11.85
C ARG A 191 -1.06 5.52 11.33
N ASP A 192 -0.15 6.43 11.69
CA ASP A 192 -0.19 7.83 11.22
C ASP A 192 -0.15 7.89 9.69
N LEU A 193 0.73 7.09 9.09
CA LEU A 193 0.80 6.94 7.63
C LEU A 193 -0.52 6.44 7.05
N ALA A 194 -1.09 5.38 7.61
CA ALA A 194 -2.34 4.81 7.13
C ALA A 194 -3.51 5.81 7.25
N ASP A 195 -3.61 6.52 8.36
CA ASP A 195 -4.67 7.48 8.64
C ASP A 195 -4.57 8.73 7.74
N ARG A 196 -3.35 9.16 7.38
CA ARG A 196 -3.14 10.25 6.42
C ARG A 196 -3.39 9.84 4.97
N VAL A 197 -2.98 8.63 4.58
CA VAL A 197 -3.03 8.17 3.19
C VAL A 197 -4.42 7.66 2.82
N TRP A 198 -5.11 6.94 3.70
CA TRP A 198 -6.37 6.28 3.37
C TRP A 198 -7.46 7.22 2.83
N PRO A 199 -7.71 8.40 3.43
CA PRO A 199 -8.68 9.35 2.89
C PRO A 199 -8.35 9.79 1.46
N VAL A 200 -7.07 9.87 1.10
CA VAL A 200 -6.63 10.19 -0.28
C VAL A 200 -7.08 9.08 -1.24
N LEU A 201 -6.94 7.81 -0.87
CA LEU A 201 -7.37 6.69 -1.71
C LEU A 201 -8.89 6.69 -1.89
N GLU A 202 -9.65 7.01 -0.84
CA GLU A 202 -11.11 7.15 -0.91
C GLU A 202 -11.51 8.31 -1.83
N GLU A 203 -10.88 9.48 -1.70
CA GLU A 203 -11.09 10.63 -2.59
C GLU A 203 -10.79 10.29 -4.06
N LEU A 204 -9.69 9.57 -4.33
CA LEU A 204 -9.33 9.14 -5.67
C LEU A 204 -10.37 8.16 -6.23
N ALA A 205 -10.80 7.19 -5.43
CA ALA A 205 -11.81 6.22 -5.85
C ALA A 205 -13.16 6.87 -6.14
N ASP A 206 -13.56 7.87 -5.36
CA ASP A 206 -14.80 8.62 -5.57
C ASP A 206 -14.73 9.58 -6.76
N ARG A 207 -13.54 10.09 -7.08
CA ARG A 207 -13.32 10.94 -8.26
C ARG A 207 -13.33 10.15 -9.57
N HIS A 208 -12.86 8.90 -9.54
CA HIS A 208 -12.56 8.08 -10.72
C HIS A 208 -13.50 6.88 -10.85
N VAL A 209 -14.81 7.13 -10.85
CA VAL A 209 -15.83 6.09 -10.98
C VAL A 209 -15.82 5.50 -12.39
N GLY A 210 -15.73 4.17 -12.49
CA GLY A 210 -15.59 3.42 -13.74
C GLY A 210 -14.18 3.49 -14.34
N GLU A 211 -13.25 4.17 -13.68
CA GLU A 211 -11.92 4.47 -14.21
C GLU A 211 -10.81 3.76 -13.41
N GLN A 212 -9.62 3.74 -14.00
CA GLN A 212 -8.40 3.27 -13.35
C GLN A 212 -7.40 4.42 -13.27
N VAL A 213 -6.67 4.52 -12.17
CA VAL A 213 -5.62 5.53 -11.98
C VAL A 213 -4.32 4.92 -11.51
N LEU A 214 -3.23 5.59 -11.83
CA LEU A 214 -1.88 5.25 -11.36
C LEU A 214 -1.45 6.20 -10.26
N VAL A 215 -0.85 5.67 -9.20
CA VAL A 215 -0.26 6.42 -8.09
C VAL A 215 1.20 6.01 -7.91
N VAL A 216 2.13 6.90 -8.26
CA VAL A 216 3.56 6.68 -8.04
C VAL A 216 3.96 7.14 -6.65
N CYS A 217 4.37 6.19 -5.81
CA CYS A 217 4.51 6.35 -4.37
C CYS A 217 5.64 5.48 -3.80
N HIS A 218 5.46 4.97 -2.57
CA HIS A 218 6.55 4.45 -1.74
C HIS A 218 6.18 3.13 -1.04
N GLY A 219 7.19 2.46 -0.50
CA GLY A 219 7.05 1.09 0.00
C GLY A 219 6.19 1.00 1.27
N GLN A 220 6.41 1.86 2.25
CA GLN A 220 5.63 1.81 3.49
C GLN A 220 4.19 2.30 3.26
N LEU A 221 4.01 3.27 2.37
CA LEU A 221 2.68 3.70 1.92
C LEU A 221 1.89 2.53 1.32
N MET A 222 2.48 1.80 0.35
CA MET A 222 1.81 0.64 -0.27
C MET A 222 1.43 -0.43 0.76
N ARG A 223 2.32 -0.69 1.72
CA ARG A 223 2.05 -1.63 2.81
C ARG A 223 0.89 -1.16 3.68
N ALA A 224 0.82 0.13 4.01
CA ALA A 224 -0.28 0.68 4.80
C ALA A 224 -1.63 0.54 4.07
N VAL A 225 -1.67 0.81 2.77
CA VAL A 225 -2.88 0.63 1.95
C VAL A 225 -3.31 -0.84 1.93
N VAL A 226 -2.40 -1.77 1.63
CA VAL A 226 -2.72 -3.21 1.61
C VAL A 226 -3.13 -3.71 3.00
N ALA A 227 -2.44 -3.27 4.05
CA ALA A 227 -2.74 -3.66 5.41
C ALA A 227 -4.17 -3.28 5.80
N ARG A 228 -4.55 -2.04 5.50
CA ARG A 228 -5.89 -1.53 5.77
C ARG A 228 -6.96 -2.21 4.93
N ALA A 229 -6.71 -2.43 3.64
CA ALA A 229 -7.64 -3.16 2.76
C ALA A 229 -7.90 -4.61 3.21
N LEU A 230 -6.88 -5.29 3.74
CA LEU A 230 -6.98 -6.68 4.21
C LEU A 230 -7.33 -6.83 5.70
N GLY A 231 -7.42 -5.73 6.45
CA GLY A 231 -7.63 -5.77 7.90
C GLY A 231 -6.50 -6.46 8.67
N ILE A 232 -5.25 -6.36 8.19
CA ILE A 232 -4.06 -6.91 8.88
C ILE A 232 -3.28 -5.80 9.59
N SER A 233 -2.50 -6.17 10.61
CA SER A 233 -1.63 -5.21 11.31
C SER A 233 -0.47 -4.74 10.42
N GLY A 234 0.09 -3.56 10.68
CA GLY A 234 1.30 -3.08 10.01
C GLY A 234 2.50 -3.98 10.25
N ALA A 235 2.59 -4.66 11.40
CA ALA A 235 3.58 -5.72 11.61
C ALA A 235 3.45 -6.84 10.58
N ARG A 236 2.22 -7.30 10.29
CA ARG A 236 2.00 -8.31 9.24
C ARG A 236 2.25 -7.77 7.84
N SER A 237 2.03 -6.46 7.62
CA SER A 237 2.33 -5.80 6.34
C SER A 237 3.81 -5.86 5.96
N LEU A 238 4.72 -6.09 6.92
CA LEU A 238 6.15 -6.28 6.66
C LEU A 238 6.45 -7.51 5.79
N ASN A 239 5.55 -8.49 5.74
CA ASN A 239 5.67 -9.69 4.90
C ASN A 239 5.31 -9.44 3.42
N LEU A 240 4.80 -8.26 3.08
CA LEU A 240 4.51 -7.89 1.70
C LEU A 240 5.80 -7.47 1.00
N MET A 241 6.10 -7.98 -0.18
CA MET A 241 7.21 -7.40 -0.96
C MET A 241 6.74 -6.10 -1.60
N THR A 242 7.63 -5.11 -1.72
CA THR A 242 7.37 -3.85 -2.45
C THR A 242 8.62 -3.50 -3.24
N GLY A 243 8.81 -4.08 -4.42
CA GLY A 243 9.98 -3.85 -5.27
C GLY A 243 9.93 -2.48 -5.95
N ASN A 244 11.09 -1.94 -6.33
CA ASN A 244 11.18 -0.69 -7.09
C ASN A 244 10.53 -0.85 -8.47
N GLY A 245 9.63 0.06 -8.84
CA GLY A 245 8.79 -0.08 -10.03
C GLY A 245 7.77 -1.22 -9.97
N GLY A 246 7.59 -1.86 -8.81
CA GLY A 246 6.59 -2.91 -8.60
C GLY A 246 5.19 -2.33 -8.49
N LEU A 247 4.20 -3.03 -9.05
CA LEU A 247 2.80 -2.59 -9.08
C LEU A 247 1.97 -3.33 -8.02
N THR A 248 1.15 -2.60 -7.27
CA THR A 248 0.13 -3.17 -6.38
C THR A 248 -1.22 -2.59 -6.77
N THR A 249 -2.19 -3.45 -7.01
CA THR A 249 -3.50 -3.03 -7.51
C THR A 249 -4.55 -3.26 -6.44
N VAL A 250 -5.31 -2.21 -6.14
CA VAL A 250 -6.47 -2.28 -5.25
C VAL A 250 -7.72 -1.78 -5.97
N ASP A 251 -8.82 -2.48 -5.76
CA ASP A 251 -10.12 -2.16 -6.32
C ASP A 251 -11.04 -1.65 -5.21
N ARG A 252 -11.74 -0.56 -5.48
CA ARG A 252 -12.87 -0.11 -4.67
C ARG A 252 -14.16 -0.57 -5.34
N PHE A 253 -15.03 -1.23 -4.59
CA PHE A 253 -16.38 -1.57 -5.04
C PHE A 253 -17.37 -0.47 -4.62
N ASP A 254 -18.50 -0.39 -5.31
CA ASP A 254 -19.61 0.56 -5.06
C ASP A 254 -20.19 0.47 -3.64
N ASP A 255 -19.96 -0.67 -3.03
CA ASP A 255 -20.47 -1.16 -1.79
C ASP A 255 -19.61 -0.74 -0.57
N GLY A 256 -18.48 -0.09 -0.83
CA GLY A 256 -17.56 0.41 0.18
C GLY A 256 -16.41 -0.54 0.53
N VAL A 257 -16.27 -1.64 -0.19
CA VAL A 257 -15.19 -2.60 0.04
C VAL A 257 -13.95 -2.26 -0.78
N TRP A 258 -12.78 -2.51 -0.19
CA TRP A 258 -11.52 -2.61 -0.93
C TRP A 258 -11.10 -4.06 -1.14
N VAL A 259 -10.59 -4.36 -2.34
CA VAL A 259 -10.03 -5.66 -2.72
C VAL A 259 -8.60 -5.48 -3.18
N VAL A 260 -7.68 -6.29 -2.67
CA VAL A 260 -6.30 -6.33 -3.14
C VAL A 260 -6.21 -7.34 -4.28
N GLN A 261 -6.05 -6.85 -5.51
CA GLN A 261 -5.99 -7.68 -6.71
C GLN A 261 -4.59 -8.27 -6.95
N ALA A 262 -3.57 -7.47 -6.70
CA ALA A 262 -2.18 -7.85 -6.90
C ALA A 262 -1.27 -7.11 -5.93
N VAL A 263 -0.23 -7.79 -5.45
CA VAL A 263 0.82 -7.19 -4.61
C VAL A 263 2.15 -7.42 -5.30
N ASN A 264 2.86 -6.32 -5.56
CA ASN A 264 4.19 -6.34 -6.19
C ASN A 264 4.25 -7.17 -7.48
N ALA A 265 3.23 -7.03 -8.32
CA ALA A 265 3.24 -7.61 -9.64
C ALA A 265 4.39 -7.01 -10.46
N PRO A 266 5.13 -7.84 -11.20
CA PRO A 266 6.04 -7.33 -12.21
C PRO A 266 5.20 -6.61 -13.28
N THR A 267 5.71 -5.49 -13.77
CA THR A 267 5.23 -4.88 -15.00
C THR A 267 5.44 -5.85 -16.17
N LEU A 268 4.55 -5.83 -17.16
CA LEU A 268 4.29 -6.92 -18.12
C LEU A 268 5.51 -7.51 -18.84
N ARG A 269 6.61 -6.78 -18.99
CA ARG A 269 7.94 -7.37 -19.27
C ARG A 269 8.56 -7.85 -17.97
N GLY A 270 8.48 -9.17 -17.76
CA GLY A 270 9.13 -9.90 -16.68
C GLY A 270 10.41 -9.22 -16.21
N GLY A 271 10.32 -8.54 -15.07
CA GLY A 271 11.47 -7.88 -14.48
C GLY A 271 12.41 -8.93 -13.90
N GLU A 272 13.70 -8.77 -14.14
CA GLU A 272 14.70 -9.51 -13.38
C GLU A 272 14.54 -9.20 -11.89
N TRP A 273 14.32 -10.24 -11.09
CA TRP A 273 14.31 -10.12 -9.64
C TRP A 273 15.75 -10.33 -9.14
N GLY A 274 16.43 -9.24 -8.76
CA GLY A 274 17.80 -9.31 -8.25
C GLY A 274 18.81 -9.90 -9.25
N GLY A 275 18.66 -9.61 -10.55
CA GLY A 275 19.51 -10.15 -11.62
C GLY A 275 19.20 -11.61 -12.00
N ARG A 276 18.01 -12.12 -11.65
CA ARG A 276 17.53 -13.43 -12.13
C ARG A 276 16.23 -13.27 -12.90
N GLU A 277 16.24 -13.73 -14.14
CA GLU A 277 15.06 -13.90 -14.98
C GLU A 277 14.15 -14.96 -14.33
N PHE A 278 12.92 -14.59 -13.95
CA PHE A 278 11.87 -15.56 -13.65
C PHE A 278 11.07 -15.78 -14.92
N LYS A 279 11.28 -16.93 -15.57
CA LYS A 279 10.36 -17.41 -16.61
C LYS A 279 9.06 -17.91 -15.95
N PRO A 280 7.91 -17.70 -16.60
CA PRO A 280 6.60 -18.05 -16.06
C PRO A 280 6.47 -19.52 -15.66
#